data_AF-A0A7J6IBZ6-F1
#
_entry.id   AF-A0A7J6IBZ6-F1
#
_cell.length_a   1.000
_cell.length_b   1.000
_cell.length_c   1.000
_cell.angle_alpha   90.00
_cell.angle_beta   90.00
_cell.angle_gamma   90.00
#
_symmetry.space_group_name_H-M   'P 1'
#
loop_
_entity.id
_entity.type
_entity.pdbx_description
1 polymer ?
#
loop_
_entity_poly.entity_id
_entity_poly.type
_entity_poly.pdbx_seq_one_letter_code
_entity_poly.pdbx_strand_id
1 'polypeptide(L)'
;MGINYVTALDLERTPQPLQEANKWLADAWCSWVEQATSEDQVLQMRLPVLAHAIAIDAATLYRGFCTKVVYDKLHRGIVMEALRHQRVVPAAHGIACIWCGMSFASGCAIRLKPITACCRVLALDGGGVKGIIQLQVLQTIEKLTKLPIRLFFDLAIGTSVGGINALSIGFIQWPLDRCEKTFVEVAKKIFPRATTTAGRWCQKVAQLWRFPFKDGIYSPSGPVFRSIVGDARLRGPQASLYGTRPCEQMNVAVTTIESKTRASRLLTTYTGPVNYDKNGKLASNTLVREAAETTSAAPCLFPDKRVGGCILYDGIEIPLSHVRSEVRRLFPAKESPDYILSVGCGAATAAPNTRLGCLSRLAHHQLTGMSGHQQYRKLCVAGGHSKIVRIDPVLEMEEVALDDSSAVGRLISQMKRQLGIDAELWSTIKQTSWAMISALFYFQLQNPPYVVGRHREVRCEGTIACRYEDDAAIMKILATEYRGLALLVDGKEYGLLPRGRAEVTFRVSSWSRRIDIRVKHSGKSASITGFPASIEEIYSLQQNQPLEMYVIQEPVMGSLSKAKRQ
;
A
#
# COMPACT_ATOMS: atom_id res chain seq x y z
N MET A 1 -31.48 46.40 8.28
CA MET A 1 -32.72 45.61 8.35
C MET A 1 -32.74 44.66 7.17
N GLY A 2 -33.24 43.43 7.37
CA GLY A 2 -33.01 42.23 6.54
C GLY A 2 -33.23 42.39 5.03
N ILE A 3 -32.68 41.50 4.20
CA ILE A 3 -33.23 40.16 4.00
C ILE A 3 -32.10 39.11 3.80
N ASN A 4 -32.08 38.17 4.75
CA ASN A 4 -31.81 36.74 4.67
C ASN A 4 -31.10 36.14 3.45
N TYR A 5 -29.98 35.47 3.75
CA TYR A 5 -29.61 34.13 3.30
C TYR A 5 -30.49 33.55 2.18
N VAL A 6 -29.92 33.40 0.98
CA VAL A 6 -30.41 32.41 0.02
C VAL A 6 -30.18 31.05 0.67
N THR A 7 -31.22 30.60 1.39
CA THR A 7 -31.46 29.23 1.80
C THR A 7 -31.06 28.29 0.67
N ALA A 8 -30.30 27.26 1.02
CA ALA A 8 -30.02 26.14 0.13
C ALA A 8 -31.31 25.74 -0.61
N LEU A 9 -31.29 25.70 -1.96
CA LEU A 9 -32.42 25.14 -2.71
C LEU A 9 -32.83 23.81 -2.07
N ASP A 10 -34.03 23.81 -1.52
CA ASP A 10 -34.74 22.65 -1.04
C ASP A 10 -35.27 21.92 -2.28
N LEU A 11 -34.74 20.71 -2.53
CA LEU A 11 -35.08 19.95 -3.72
C LEU A 11 -36.56 19.58 -3.76
N GLU A 12 -37.28 19.59 -2.63
CA GLU A 12 -38.74 19.35 -2.61
C GLU A 12 -39.54 20.56 -3.11
N ARG A 13 -38.95 21.76 -3.16
CA ARG A 13 -39.59 23.01 -3.61
C ARG A 13 -39.22 23.41 -5.05
N THR A 14 -38.40 22.64 -5.75
CA THR A 14 -38.21 22.84 -7.18
C THR A 14 -39.50 22.48 -7.94
N PRO A 15 -39.89 23.23 -9.00
CA PRO A 15 -41.05 22.88 -9.80
C PRO A 15 -40.97 21.42 -10.29
N GLN A 16 -42.07 20.67 -10.21
CA GLN A 16 -42.18 19.29 -10.72
C GLN A 16 -41.56 19.09 -12.12
N PRO A 17 -41.76 20.02 -13.10
CA PRO A 17 -41.15 19.90 -14.42
C PRO A 17 -39.61 19.85 -14.40
N LEU A 18 -38.98 20.53 -13.44
CA LEU A 18 -37.51 20.54 -13.26
C LEU A 18 -37.01 19.25 -12.59
N GLN A 19 -37.79 18.68 -11.67
CA GLN A 19 -37.48 17.39 -11.06
C GLN A 19 -37.63 16.24 -12.06
N GLU A 20 -38.70 16.26 -12.86
CA GLU A 20 -38.96 15.30 -13.92
C GLU A 20 -37.91 15.40 -15.03
N ALA A 21 -37.54 16.61 -15.44
CA ALA A 21 -36.45 16.81 -16.40
C ALA A 21 -35.11 16.28 -15.86
N ASN A 22 -34.80 16.51 -14.58
CA ASN A 22 -33.56 16.03 -13.98
C ASN A 22 -33.49 14.49 -13.93
N LYS A 23 -34.60 13.85 -13.54
CA LYS A 23 -34.70 12.38 -13.50
C LYS A 23 -34.65 11.78 -14.91
N TRP A 24 -35.41 12.34 -15.85
CA TRP A 24 -35.43 11.89 -17.24
C TRP A 24 -34.05 12.06 -17.90
N LEU A 25 -33.35 13.17 -17.66
CA LEU A 25 -31.99 13.40 -18.18
C LEU A 25 -30.97 12.43 -17.58
N ALA A 26 -31.09 12.10 -16.30
CA ALA A 26 -30.22 11.12 -15.65
C ALA A 26 -30.46 9.70 -16.21
N ASP A 27 -31.72 9.29 -16.36
CA ASP A 27 -32.09 7.98 -16.92
C ASP A 27 -31.68 7.85 -18.39
N ALA A 28 -31.89 8.91 -19.18
CA ALA A 28 -31.48 8.96 -20.58
C ALA A 28 -29.95 8.93 -20.72
N TRP A 29 -29.22 9.68 -19.88
CA TRP A 29 -27.75 9.64 -19.84
C TRP A 29 -27.22 8.24 -19.52
N CYS A 30 -27.76 7.59 -18.49
CA CYS A 30 -27.34 6.24 -18.11
C CYS A 30 -27.59 5.22 -19.23
N SER A 31 -28.79 5.24 -19.83
CA SER A 31 -29.14 4.36 -20.97
C SER A 31 -28.25 4.60 -22.20
N TRP A 32 -27.84 5.85 -22.45
CA TRP A 32 -26.99 6.18 -23.59
C TRP A 32 -25.51 5.89 -23.37
N VAL A 33 -25.00 6.04 -22.14
CA VAL A 33 -23.64 5.60 -21.78
C VAL A 33 -23.52 4.07 -21.89
N GLU A 34 -24.56 3.32 -21.55
CA GLU A 34 -24.60 1.86 -21.72
C GLU A 34 -24.57 1.42 -23.19
N GLN A 35 -25.04 2.29 -24.11
CA GLN A 35 -25.07 2.03 -25.56
C GLN A 35 -23.87 2.61 -26.31
N ALA A 36 -23.05 3.44 -25.65
CA ALA A 36 -21.87 4.04 -26.25
C ALA A 36 -20.74 3.01 -26.38
N THR A 37 -20.17 2.89 -27.57
CA THR A 37 -19.11 1.89 -27.86
C THR A 37 -17.70 2.47 -27.82
N SER A 38 -17.56 3.79 -27.61
CA SER A 38 -16.28 4.48 -27.49
C SER A 38 -16.35 5.76 -26.64
N GLU A 39 -15.23 6.14 -26.03
CA GLU A 39 -15.08 7.31 -25.16
C GLU A 39 -15.21 8.64 -25.92
N ASP A 40 -14.76 8.69 -27.18
CA ASP A 40 -14.91 9.85 -28.07
C ASP A 40 -16.38 10.13 -28.44
N GLN A 41 -17.21 9.09 -28.55
CA GLN A 41 -18.65 9.25 -28.73
C GLN A 41 -19.27 9.93 -27.50
N VAL A 42 -18.88 9.52 -26.29
CA VAL A 42 -19.37 10.12 -25.05
C VAL A 42 -18.94 11.60 -24.94
N LEU A 43 -17.72 11.93 -25.36
CA LEU A 43 -17.16 13.30 -25.28
C LEU A 43 -17.68 14.26 -26.37
N GLN A 44 -18.04 13.78 -27.56
CA GLN A 44 -18.59 14.61 -28.64
C GLN A 44 -20.10 14.89 -28.54
N MET A 45 -20.81 14.19 -27.65
CA MET A 45 -22.27 14.27 -27.58
C MET A 45 -22.74 15.51 -26.79
N ARG A 46 -23.55 16.33 -27.47
CA ARG A 46 -24.04 17.70 -27.14
C ARG A 46 -24.80 17.86 -25.82
N LEU A 47 -24.77 16.89 -24.91
CA LEU A 47 -25.58 16.86 -23.70
C LEU A 47 -25.26 17.98 -22.70
N PRO A 48 -24.00 18.42 -22.49
CA PRO A 48 -23.71 19.60 -21.69
C PRO A 48 -24.34 20.87 -22.27
N VAL A 49 -24.43 20.97 -23.61
CA VAL A 49 -25.02 22.10 -24.33
C VAL A 49 -26.55 22.04 -24.29
N LEU A 50 -27.13 20.85 -24.39
CA LEU A 50 -28.58 20.65 -24.30
C LEU A 50 -29.08 20.84 -22.85
N ALA A 51 -28.34 20.34 -21.85
CA ALA A 51 -28.60 20.60 -20.45
C ALA A 51 -28.44 22.09 -20.10
N HIS A 52 -27.47 22.77 -20.70
CA HIS A 52 -27.32 24.23 -20.59
C HIS A 52 -28.51 24.97 -21.22
N ALA A 53 -28.96 24.55 -22.40
CA ALA A 53 -30.11 25.14 -23.09
C ALA A 53 -31.41 24.93 -22.30
N ILE A 54 -31.69 23.72 -21.82
CA ILE A 54 -32.89 23.38 -21.03
C ILE A 54 -32.86 24.11 -19.67
N ALA A 55 -31.70 24.19 -19.01
CA ALA A 55 -31.56 24.91 -17.74
C ALA A 55 -31.73 26.43 -17.92
N ILE A 56 -31.24 26.99 -19.03
CA ILE A 56 -31.50 28.39 -19.39
C ILE A 56 -32.99 28.58 -19.64
N ASP A 57 -33.61 27.77 -20.50
CA ASP A 57 -35.02 27.93 -20.89
C ASP A 57 -35.96 27.83 -19.68
N ALA A 58 -35.74 26.84 -18.83
CA ALA A 58 -36.47 26.68 -17.57
C ALA A 58 -36.21 27.84 -16.59
N ALA A 59 -34.99 28.37 -16.50
CA ALA A 59 -34.70 29.53 -15.66
C ALA A 59 -35.29 30.84 -16.21
N THR A 60 -35.38 31.00 -17.54
CA THR A 60 -36.06 32.15 -18.17
C THR A 60 -37.58 32.11 -18.02
N LEU A 61 -38.17 30.90 -18.01
CA LEU A 61 -39.61 30.72 -17.81
C LEU A 61 -40.03 30.98 -16.35
N TYR A 62 -39.13 30.80 -15.37
CA TYR A 62 -39.41 31.01 -13.95
C TYR A 62 -38.61 32.19 -13.39
N ARG A 63 -39.24 33.38 -13.36
CA ARG A 63 -38.66 34.62 -12.81
C ARG A 63 -38.27 34.44 -11.34
N GLY A 64 -36.96 34.34 -11.07
CA GLY A 64 -36.42 34.30 -9.69
C GLY A 64 -35.19 33.42 -9.50
N PHE A 65 -34.80 32.61 -10.49
CA PHE A 65 -33.65 31.71 -10.37
C PHE A 65 -32.36 32.30 -10.95
N CYS A 66 -31.24 32.11 -10.25
CA CYS A 66 -29.91 32.38 -10.79
C CYS A 66 -29.44 31.20 -11.66
N THR A 67 -29.36 31.41 -12.98
CA THR A 67 -29.00 30.40 -14.00
C THR A 67 -27.75 29.60 -13.66
N LYS A 68 -26.71 30.25 -13.15
CA LYS A 68 -25.46 29.59 -12.72
C LYS A 68 -25.66 28.62 -11.55
N VAL A 69 -26.47 28.99 -10.55
CA VAL A 69 -26.71 28.16 -9.36
C VAL A 69 -27.59 26.96 -9.70
N VAL A 70 -28.55 27.13 -10.62
CA VAL A 70 -29.39 26.03 -11.14
C VAL A 70 -28.53 25.06 -11.94
N TYR A 71 -27.66 25.56 -12.83
CA TYR A 71 -26.73 24.74 -13.61
C TYR A 71 -25.80 23.91 -12.70
N ASP A 72 -25.13 24.56 -11.74
CA ASP A 72 -24.18 23.88 -10.85
C ASP A 72 -24.86 22.79 -10.01
N LYS A 73 -26.11 22.99 -9.58
CA LYS A 73 -26.87 22.00 -8.82
C LYS A 73 -27.47 20.88 -9.68
N LEU A 74 -28.00 21.17 -10.87
CA LEU A 74 -28.50 20.13 -11.79
C LEU A 74 -27.35 19.26 -12.28
N HIS A 75 -26.25 19.88 -12.72
CA HIS A 75 -25.06 19.18 -13.17
C HIS A 75 -24.50 18.30 -12.05
N ARG A 76 -24.40 18.82 -10.83
CA ARG A 76 -23.96 18.04 -9.68
C ARG A 76 -24.93 16.92 -9.31
N GLY A 77 -26.25 17.12 -9.45
CA GLY A 77 -27.26 16.08 -9.21
C GLY A 77 -27.16 14.93 -10.21
N ILE A 78 -27.11 15.23 -11.51
CA ILE A 78 -26.98 14.25 -12.60
C ILE A 78 -25.67 13.47 -12.47
N VAL A 79 -24.56 14.17 -12.22
CA VAL A 79 -23.24 13.55 -12.02
C VAL A 79 -23.21 12.67 -10.77
N MET A 80 -23.78 13.11 -9.65
CA MET A 80 -23.78 12.32 -8.41
C MET A 80 -24.65 11.08 -8.50
N GLU A 81 -25.78 11.13 -9.22
CA GLU A 81 -26.64 9.95 -9.43
C GLU A 81 -26.00 8.97 -10.43
N ALA A 82 -25.36 9.46 -11.49
CA ALA A 82 -24.57 8.63 -12.41
C ALA A 82 -23.37 7.94 -11.71
N LEU A 83 -22.66 8.66 -10.83
CA LEU A 83 -21.58 8.12 -10.00
C LEU A 83 -22.09 7.13 -8.94
N ARG A 84 -23.37 7.18 -8.59
CA ARG A 84 -24.00 6.22 -7.66
C ARG A 84 -24.26 4.87 -8.32
N HIS A 85 -24.54 4.88 -9.62
CA HIS A 85 -24.79 3.68 -10.42
C HIS A 85 -23.51 3.03 -10.97
N GLN A 86 -22.41 3.77 -11.15
CA GLN A 86 -21.13 3.23 -11.64
C GLN A 86 -20.02 3.33 -10.59
N ARG A 87 -19.41 2.19 -10.22
CA ARG A 87 -18.33 2.05 -9.20
C ARG A 87 -16.97 2.65 -9.64
N VAL A 88 -16.92 3.86 -10.19
CA VAL A 88 -15.67 4.52 -10.59
C VAL A 88 -15.80 6.03 -10.35
N VAL A 89 -14.92 6.59 -9.52
CA VAL A 89 -14.81 8.04 -9.34
C VAL A 89 -13.64 8.54 -10.19
N PRO A 90 -13.84 9.43 -11.18
CA PRO A 90 -12.75 10.11 -11.85
C PRO A 90 -12.26 11.30 -10.99
N ALA A 91 -10.98 11.29 -10.65
CA ALA A 91 -10.28 12.45 -10.10
C ALA A 91 -9.71 13.28 -11.26
N ALA A 92 -10.57 13.95 -12.02
CA ALA A 92 -10.13 14.93 -13.01
C ALA A 92 -11.16 16.04 -13.13
N HIS A 93 -11.01 17.07 -12.30
CA HIS A 93 -11.17 18.49 -12.61
C HIS A 93 -10.79 19.27 -11.34
N GLY A 94 -9.66 19.98 -11.41
CA GLY A 94 -9.28 21.05 -10.49
C GLY A 94 -9.38 20.76 -8.99
N ILE A 95 -8.29 20.26 -8.40
CA ILE A 95 -7.80 20.68 -7.07
C ILE A 95 -8.92 20.91 -6.05
N ALA A 96 -9.80 19.93 -5.83
CA ALA A 96 -10.72 19.91 -4.70
C ALA A 96 -11.11 18.47 -4.35
N CYS A 97 -11.15 18.17 -3.05
CA CYS A 97 -11.68 16.90 -2.58
C CYS A 97 -13.18 16.82 -2.91
N ILE A 98 -13.58 15.90 -3.79
CA ILE A 98 -14.98 15.67 -4.22
C ILE A 98 -15.93 15.53 -3.02
N TRP A 99 -15.42 15.06 -1.88
CA TRP A 99 -16.20 14.76 -0.69
C TRP A 99 -16.46 15.97 0.22
N CYS A 100 -15.52 16.90 0.32
CA CYS A 100 -15.66 18.07 1.21
C CYS A 100 -15.59 19.42 0.50
N GLY A 101 -15.36 19.43 -0.81
CA GLY A 101 -15.21 20.65 -1.62
C GLY A 101 -13.96 21.47 -1.27
N MET A 102 -13.10 21.01 -0.35
CA MET A 102 -11.88 21.73 -0.02
C MET A 102 -10.94 21.71 -1.20
N SER A 103 -10.62 22.90 -1.69
CA SER A 103 -9.56 23.07 -2.68
C SER A 103 -8.25 22.60 -2.08
N PHE A 104 -7.54 21.67 -2.72
CA PHE A 104 -6.19 21.34 -2.28
C PHE A 104 -5.35 22.63 -2.36
N ALA A 105 -4.68 23.02 -1.27
CA ALA A 105 -3.80 24.17 -1.35
C ALA A 105 -2.77 23.93 -2.46
N SER A 106 -2.52 24.94 -3.28
CA SER A 106 -1.46 24.94 -4.29
C SER A 106 -0.16 24.46 -3.65
N GLY A 107 0.30 23.25 -4.02
CA GLY A 107 1.52 22.62 -3.48
C GLY A 107 1.43 21.14 -3.11
N CYS A 108 0.24 20.52 -3.06
CA CYS A 108 0.12 19.09 -2.80
C CYS A 108 0.41 18.26 -4.06
N ALA A 109 1.54 17.54 -4.09
CA ALA A 109 1.85 16.57 -5.13
C ALA A 109 1.73 15.14 -4.57
N ILE A 110 1.06 14.26 -5.30
CA ILE A 110 0.97 12.83 -4.97
C ILE A 110 1.68 12.07 -6.07
N ARG A 111 2.60 11.18 -5.71
CA ARG A 111 3.26 10.31 -6.68
C ARG A 111 2.36 9.10 -6.93
N LEU A 112 1.87 8.98 -8.16
CA LEU A 112 1.11 7.82 -8.61
C LEU A 112 2.05 6.76 -9.16
N LYS A 113 1.67 5.50 -8.99
CA LYS A 113 2.42 4.37 -9.55
C LYS A 113 2.27 4.38 -11.08
N PRO A 114 3.36 4.30 -11.86
CA PRO A 114 3.26 4.21 -13.31
C PRO A 114 2.40 3.04 -13.77
N ILE A 115 1.61 3.22 -14.83
CA ILE A 115 0.67 2.20 -15.34
C ILE A 115 1.41 0.93 -15.80
N THR A 116 2.59 1.11 -16.39
CA THR A 116 3.46 0.01 -16.85
C THR A 116 4.20 -0.67 -15.70
N ALA A 117 4.16 -0.12 -14.49
CA ALA A 117 4.86 -0.64 -13.33
C ALA A 117 4.04 -1.70 -12.56
N CYS A 118 4.66 -2.82 -12.24
CA CYS A 118 4.05 -3.86 -11.42
C CYS A 118 4.05 -3.49 -9.92
N CYS A 119 3.11 -4.08 -9.17
CA CYS A 119 3.03 -3.93 -7.72
C CYS A 119 4.19 -4.69 -7.03
N ARG A 120 4.83 -4.06 -6.05
CA ARG A 120 5.90 -4.66 -5.23
C ARG A 120 5.37 -4.90 -3.82
N VAL A 121 5.47 -6.12 -3.31
CA VAL A 121 4.80 -6.52 -2.05
C VAL A 121 5.79 -6.91 -0.97
N LEU A 122 5.57 -6.40 0.24
CA LEU A 122 6.24 -6.83 1.47
C LEU A 122 5.29 -7.67 2.32
N ALA A 123 5.69 -8.88 2.67
CA ALA A 123 4.92 -9.80 3.50
C ALA A 123 5.69 -10.10 4.80
N LEU A 124 5.15 -9.73 5.95
CA LEU A 124 5.82 -9.85 7.26
C LEU A 124 5.08 -10.82 8.19
N ASP A 125 5.74 -11.92 8.54
CA ASP A 125 5.19 -12.96 9.40
C ASP A 125 4.94 -12.50 10.85
N GLY A 126 4.08 -13.24 11.56
CA GLY A 126 3.96 -13.15 13.01
C GLY A 126 5.07 -13.93 13.74
N GLY A 127 5.39 -13.51 14.97
CA GLY A 127 6.45 -14.16 15.75
C GLY A 127 6.83 -13.50 17.08
N GLY A 128 6.00 -12.59 17.61
CA GLY A 128 6.27 -11.91 18.89
C GLY A 128 7.60 -11.14 18.89
N VAL A 129 8.38 -11.25 19.97
CA VAL A 129 9.69 -10.57 20.11
C VAL A 129 10.71 -10.93 19.02
N LYS A 130 10.50 -12.06 18.30
CA LYS A 130 11.34 -12.46 17.17
C LYS A 130 11.15 -11.58 15.92
N GLY A 131 10.11 -10.73 15.89
CA GLY A 131 9.90 -9.73 14.83
C GLY A 131 11.07 -8.75 14.65
N ILE A 132 11.98 -8.67 15.63
CA ILE A 132 13.25 -7.94 15.50
C ILE A 132 14.11 -8.45 14.33
N ILE A 133 14.04 -9.75 14.01
CA ILE A 133 14.78 -10.36 12.90
C ILE A 133 14.35 -9.76 11.55
N GLN A 134 13.05 -9.47 11.38
CA GLN A 134 12.55 -8.81 10.17
C GLN A 134 13.19 -7.44 9.99
N LEU A 135 13.27 -6.64 11.06
CA LEU A 135 13.91 -5.33 11.02
C LEU A 135 15.40 -5.43 10.68
N GLN A 136 16.12 -6.42 11.23
CA GLN A 136 17.54 -6.65 10.89
C GLN A 136 17.73 -7.04 9.42
N VAL A 137 16.86 -7.88 8.86
CA VAL A 137 16.88 -8.24 7.42
C VAL A 137 16.65 -6.98 6.57
N LEU A 138 15.60 -6.22 6.86
CA LEU A 138 15.25 -5.01 6.10
C LEU A 138 16.34 -3.93 6.21
N GLN A 139 16.97 -3.77 7.38
CA GLN A 139 18.12 -2.88 7.56
C GLN A 139 19.34 -3.34 6.76
N THR A 140 19.53 -4.65 6.62
CA THR A 140 20.62 -5.18 5.81
C THR A 140 20.40 -4.85 4.33
N ILE A 141 19.17 -4.97 3.84
CA ILE A 141 18.79 -4.54 2.49
C ILE A 141 19.01 -3.03 2.34
N GLU A 142 18.52 -2.20 3.26
CA GLU A 142 18.71 -0.74 3.24
C GLU A 142 20.19 -0.33 3.25
N LYS A 143 21.05 -1.07 3.97
CA LYS A 143 22.51 -0.85 3.98
C LYS A 143 23.19 -1.22 2.68
N LEU A 144 22.68 -2.24 1.97
CA LEU A 144 23.20 -2.70 0.68
C LEU A 144 22.74 -1.80 -0.47
N THR A 145 21.50 -1.33 -0.41
CA THR A 145 20.91 -0.46 -1.44
C THR A 145 21.22 1.02 -1.23
N LYS A 146 21.56 1.42 0.00
CA LYS A 146 21.68 2.81 0.46
C LYS A 146 20.39 3.63 0.32
N LEU A 147 19.29 2.97 0.00
CA LEU A 147 17.99 3.59 -0.25
C LEU A 147 17.00 3.17 0.82
N PRO A 148 16.15 4.09 1.32
CA PRO A 148 15.12 3.78 2.30
C PRO A 148 14.25 2.60 1.89
N ILE A 149 14.04 1.63 2.79
CA ILE A 149 13.35 0.38 2.47
C ILE A 149 11.92 0.59 1.92
N ARG A 150 11.26 1.66 2.36
CA ARG A 150 9.88 2.01 1.96
C ARG A 150 9.73 2.26 0.46
N LEU A 151 10.81 2.63 -0.24
CA LEU A 151 10.78 2.95 -1.69
C LEU A 151 10.56 1.71 -2.56
N PHE A 152 10.73 0.52 -1.99
CA PHE A 152 10.71 -0.73 -2.73
C PHE A 152 9.37 -1.46 -2.66
N PHE A 153 8.34 -0.87 -2.04
CA PHE A 153 7.08 -1.57 -1.79
C PHE A 153 5.88 -0.66 -1.97
N ASP A 154 4.89 -1.16 -2.71
CA ASP A 154 3.62 -0.49 -2.94
C ASP A 154 2.54 -1.00 -1.95
N LEU A 155 2.72 -2.23 -1.45
CA LEU A 155 1.84 -2.89 -0.49
C LEU A 155 2.66 -3.66 0.56
N ALA A 156 2.34 -3.46 1.84
CA ALA A 156 2.80 -4.31 2.94
C ALA A 156 1.63 -5.03 3.61
N ILE A 157 1.75 -6.34 3.79
CA ILE A 157 0.80 -7.15 4.56
C ILE A 157 1.55 -7.80 5.71
N GLY A 158 1.06 -7.63 6.93
CA GLY A 158 1.72 -8.15 8.12
C GLY A 158 0.78 -8.89 9.07
N THR A 159 1.28 -9.95 9.69
CA THR A 159 0.58 -10.68 10.76
C THR A 159 1.23 -10.39 12.10
N SER A 160 0.44 -10.09 13.13
CA SER A 160 0.94 -9.90 14.49
C SER A 160 2.04 -8.85 14.56
N VAL A 161 3.20 -9.17 15.12
CA VAL A 161 4.37 -8.29 15.12
C VAL A 161 4.78 -7.82 13.71
N GLY A 162 4.58 -8.64 12.68
CA GLY A 162 4.79 -8.25 11.29
C GLY A 162 3.80 -7.16 10.84
N GLY A 163 2.57 -7.17 11.37
CA GLY A 163 1.60 -6.09 11.18
C GLY A 163 2.03 -4.78 11.83
N ILE A 164 2.60 -4.85 13.04
CA ILE A 164 3.18 -3.69 13.74
C ILE A 164 4.35 -3.11 12.94
N ASN A 165 5.25 -3.96 12.45
CA ASN A 165 6.37 -3.55 11.60
C ASN A 165 5.87 -2.94 10.28
N ALA A 166 4.87 -3.55 9.63
CA ALA A 166 4.28 -3.03 8.40
C ALA A 166 3.65 -1.64 8.59
N LEU A 167 2.91 -1.43 9.69
CA LEU A 167 2.36 -0.12 10.05
C LEU A 167 3.47 0.90 10.30
N SER A 168 4.51 0.52 11.05
CA SER A 168 5.63 1.42 11.39
C SER A 168 6.41 1.87 10.15
N ILE A 169 6.65 0.95 9.21
CA ILE A 169 7.44 1.20 7.99
C ILE A 169 6.60 1.87 6.90
N GLY A 170 5.39 1.38 6.63
CA GLY A 170 4.59 1.82 5.48
C GLY A 170 3.61 2.93 5.76
N PHE A 171 2.96 2.87 6.92
CA PHE A 171 1.92 3.82 7.25
C PHE A 171 2.50 5.04 7.98
N ILE A 172 3.24 4.80 9.07
CA ILE A 172 3.86 5.85 9.87
C ILE A 172 5.15 6.38 9.21
N GLN A 173 5.77 5.58 8.34
CA GLN A 173 6.99 5.92 7.57
C GLN A 173 8.20 6.27 8.44
N TRP A 174 8.39 5.53 9.53
CA TRP A 174 9.58 5.69 10.34
C TRP A 174 10.83 5.10 9.68
N PRO A 175 12.01 5.73 9.86
CA PRO A 175 13.28 5.09 9.55
C PRO A 175 13.45 3.78 10.31
N LEU A 176 14.10 2.79 9.70
CA LEU A 176 14.24 1.46 10.31
C LEU A 176 14.95 1.48 11.66
N ASP A 177 15.90 2.37 11.88
CA ASP A 177 16.57 2.55 13.18
C ASP A 177 15.60 3.00 14.28
N ARG A 178 14.61 3.83 13.92
CA ARG A 178 13.55 4.23 14.85
C ARG A 178 12.58 3.08 15.09
N CYS A 179 12.24 2.31 14.07
CA CYS A 179 11.44 1.10 14.20
C CYS A 179 12.09 0.12 15.19
N GLU A 180 13.39 -0.14 15.05
CA GLU A 180 14.15 -1.05 15.94
C GLU A 180 14.14 -0.56 17.40
N LYS A 181 14.51 0.71 17.63
CA LYS A 181 14.55 1.28 18.99
C LYS A 181 13.17 1.22 19.66
N THR A 182 12.14 1.65 18.93
CA THR A 182 10.76 1.63 19.44
C THR A 182 10.30 0.19 19.69
N PHE A 183 10.64 -0.76 18.81
CA PHE A 183 10.34 -2.17 19.01
C PHE A 183 10.92 -2.69 20.33
N VAL A 184 12.19 -2.43 20.61
CA VAL A 184 12.86 -2.89 21.84
C VAL A 184 12.19 -2.31 23.08
N GLU A 185 11.85 -1.01 23.05
CA GLU A 185 11.14 -0.35 24.14
C GLU A 185 9.73 -0.90 24.36
N VAL A 186 8.98 -1.10 23.27
CA VAL A 186 7.62 -1.64 23.30
C VAL A 186 7.61 -3.08 23.80
N ALA A 187 8.52 -3.93 23.32
CA ALA A 187 8.63 -5.32 23.77
C ALA A 187 8.85 -5.40 25.29
N LYS A 188 9.69 -4.53 25.86
CA LYS A 188 9.92 -4.46 27.31
C LYS A 188 8.69 -3.99 28.10
N LYS A 189 7.91 -3.06 27.54
CA LYS A 189 6.68 -2.54 28.18
C LYS A 189 5.51 -3.54 28.11
N ILE A 190 5.35 -4.23 26.97
CA ILE A 190 4.28 -5.21 26.75
C ILE A 190 4.56 -6.52 27.49
N PHE A 191 5.83 -6.96 27.49
CA PHE A 191 6.27 -8.18 28.16
C PHE A 191 7.24 -7.81 29.32
N PRO A 192 6.71 -7.21 30.40
CA PRO A 192 7.54 -6.86 31.55
C PRO A 192 8.08 -8.14 32.18
N ARG A 193 9.34 -8.12 32.58
CA ARG A 193 9.98 -9.25 33.26
C ARG A 193 10.53 -8.78 34.60
N ALA A 194 10.08 -9.40 35.68
CA ALA A 194 10.61 -9.10 37.00
C ALA A 194 12.12 -9.37 37.08
N THR A 195 12.85 -8.43 37.67
CA THR A 195 14.32 -8.48 37.76
C THR A 195 14.80 -9.47 38.83
N THR A 196 14.08 -9.60 39.94
CA THR A 196 14.41 -10.48 41.07
C THR A 196 13.80 -11.88 40.94
N THR A 197 14.44 -12.88 41.54
CA THR A 197 13.96 -14.28 41.54
C THR A 197 12.58 -14.42 42.20
N ALA A 198 12.37 -13.75 43.35
CA ALA A 198 11.08 -13.71 44.03
C ALA A 198 10.00 -13.01 43.19
N GLY A 199 10.34 -11.90 42.52
CA GLY A 199 9.43 -11.21 41.62
C GLY A 199 9.02 -12.05 40.41
N ARG A 200 9.94 -12.85 39.84
CA ARG A 200 9.63 -13.77 38.73
C ARG A 200 8.68 -14.88 39.16
N TRP A 201 8.85 -15.38 40.38
CA TRP A 201 7.94 -16.39 40.93
C TRP A 201 6.53 -15.80 41.14
N CYS A 202 6.44 -14.63 41.78
CA CYS A 202 5.17 -13.91 41.95
C CYS A 202 4.51 -13.58 40.60
N GLN A 203 5.28 -13.18 39.60
CA GLN A 203 4.78 -12.91 38.25
C GLN A 203 4.22 -14.17 37.58
N LYS A 204 4.94 -15.31 37.67
CA LYS A 204 4.45 -16.60 37.14
C LYS A 204 3.17 -17.04 37.83
N VAL A 205 3.11 -16.93 39.16
CA VAL A 205 1.90 -17.21 39.94
C VAL A 205 0.77 -16.30 39.47
N ALA A 206 0.97 -14.99 39.39
CA ALA A 206 -0.05 -14.05 38.91
C ALA A 206 -0.53 -14.37 37.48
N GLN A 207 0.36 -14.76 36.57
CA GLN A 207 0.00 -15.16 35.20
C GLN A 207 -0.80 -16.47 35.18
N LEU A 208 -0.42 -17.47 35.97
CA LEU A 208 -1.16 -18.71 36.15
C LEU A 208 -2.55 -18.47 36.75
N TRP A 209 -2.66 -17.57 37.73
CA TRP A 209 -3.94 -17.16 38.31
C TRP A 209 -4.80 -16.38 37.32
N ARG A 210 -4.23 -15.65 36.36
CA ARG A 210 -5.03 -14.98 35.32
C ARG A 210 -5.63 -15.96 34.31
N PHE A 211 -5.00 -17.10 34.06
CA PHE A 211 -5.44 -18.08 33.07
C PHE A 211 -6.89 -18.58 33.26
N PRO A 212 -7.37 -18.93 34.48
CA PRO A 212 -8.76 -19.31 34.70
C PRO A 212 -9.75 -18.13 34.81
N PHE A 213 -9.27 -16.90 35.04
CA PHE A 213 -10.14 -15.75 35.39
C PHE A 213 -10.13 -14.61 34.37
N LYS A 214 -9.24 -14.63 33.36
CA LYS A 214 -9.09 -13.60 32.33
C LYS A 214 -8.69 -14.20 31.00
N ASP A 215 -9.15 -13.57 29.92
CA ASP A 215 -8.92 -14.00 28.52
C ASP A 215 -7.48 -13.77 28.01
N GLY A 216 -6.49 -13.62 28.90
CA GLY A 216 -5.08 -13.44 28.54
C GLY A 216 -4.15 -13.29 29.75
N ILE A 217 -2.93 -13.83 29.64
CA ILE A 217 -1.91 -13.73 30.71
C ILE A 217 -1.32 -12.32 30.85
N TYR A 218 -1.37 -11.52 29.78
CA TYR A 218 -0.95 -10.12 29.78
C TYR A 218 -2.16 -9.18 29.78
N SER A 219 -1.92 -7.93 30.19
CA SER A 219 -2.93 -6.87 30.07
C SER A 219 -2.99 -6.38 28.62
N PRO A 220 -4.12 -5.78 28.18
CA PRO A 220 -4.25 -5.16 26.86
C PRO A 220 -3.05 -4.26 26.51
N SER A 221 -2.50 -4.42 25.30
CA SER A 221 -1.37 -3.63 24.79
C SER A 221 -1.77 -2.25 24.25
N GLY A 222 -3.08 -1.99 24.12
CA GLY A 222 -3.65 -0.73 23.63
C GLY A 222 -3.10 0.55 24.26
N PRO A 223 -2.93 0.66 25.59
CA PRO A 223 -2.35 1.84 26.22
C PRO A 223 -0.90 2.11 25.79
N VAL A 224 -0.11 1.05 25.58
CA VAL A 224 1.27 1.17 25.09
C VAL A 224 1.25 1.70 23.66
N PHE A 225 0.43 1.13 22.78
CA PHE A 225 0.29 1.64 21.40
C PHE A 225 -0.25 3.08 21.36
N ARG A 226 -1.22 3.42 22.22
CA ARG A 226 -1.75 4.79 22.32
C ARG A 226 -0.68 5.80 22.70
N SER A 227 0.26 5.44 23.58
CA SER A 227 1.38 6.33 23.95
C SER A 227 2.34 6.65 22.79
N ILE A 228 2.27 5.87 21.70
CA ILE A 228 3.20 5.93 20.58
C ILE A 228 2.56 6.61 19.37
N VAL A 229 1.37 6.14 18.98
CA VAL A 229 0.67 6.61 17.77
C VAL A 229 -0.53 7.51 18.07
N GLY A 230 -0.81 7.77 19.34
CA GLY A 230 -1.99 8.53 19.77
C GLY A 230 -3.29 7.88 19.32
N ASP A 231 -4.26 8.72 18.96
CA ASP A 231 -5.54 8.32 18.38
C ASP A 231 -5.56 8.58 16.85
N ALA A 232 -4.42 8.31 16.20
CA ALA A 232 -4.31 8.38 14.74
C ALA A 232 -5.27 7.40 14.06
N ARG A 233 -6.01 7.88 13.06
CA ARG A 233 -6.90 7.04 12.25
C ARG A 233 -6.10 6.18 11.29
N LEU A 234 -6.48 4.92 11.14
CA LEU A 234 -5.87 3.99 10.19
C LEU A 234 -6.11 4.42 8.73
N ARG A 235 -7.16 5.22 8.50
CA ARG A 235 -7.54 5.78 7.20
C ARG A 235 -7.65 7.30 7.27
N GLY A 236 -7.30 7.96 6.17
CA GLY A 236 -7.36 9.42 6.02
C GLY A 236 -6.02 10.04 5.62
N PRO A 237 -5.99 11.32 5.23
CA PRO A 237 -4.77 11.99 4.80
C PRO A 237 -3.81 12.10 6.00
N GLN A 238 -2.68 11.40 5.90
CA GLN A 238 -1.57 11.43 6.87
C GLN A 238 -0.52 12.48 6.49
N ALA A 239 -0.41 12.80 5.20
CA ALA A 239 0.44 13.88 4.74
C ALA A 239 -0.21 15.23 5.07
N SER A 240 0.60 16.16 5.56
CA SER A 240 0.22 17.57 5.50
C SER A 240 -0.09 17.89 4.04
N LEU A 241 -1.34 18.27 3.74
CA LEU A 241 -1.75 18.76 2.42
C LEU A 241 -0.99 20.05 2.01
N TYR A 242 -0.10 20.52 2.88
CA TYR A 242 0.78 21.68 2.73
C TYR A 242 2.26 21.30 2.56
N GLY A 243 2.59 20.01 2.48
CA GLY A 243 3.95 19.55 2.20
C GLY A 243 4.32 19.79 0.73
N THR A 244 5.48 20.39 0.48
CA THR A 244 5.97 20.73 -0.88
C THR A 244 6.56 19.55 -1.65
N ARG A 245 6.72 18.36 -1.05
CA ARG A 245 7.34 17.19 -1.69
C ARG A 245 6.28 16.14 -2.07
N PRO A 246 6.38 15.53 -3.28
CA PRO A 246 5.48 14.46 -3.68
C PRO A 246 5.52 13.28 -2.71
N CYS A 247 4.37 12.94 -2.12
CA CYS A 247 4.27 11.79 -1.23
C CYS A 247 3.82 10.54 -1.99
N GLU A 248 4.53 9.43 -1.78
CA GLU A 248 4.07 8.08 -2.10
C GLU A 248 3.84 7.36 -0.77
N GLN A 249 2.60 6.90 -0.54
CA GLN A 249 2.26 6.18 0.68
C GLN A 249 2.07 4.70 0.36
N MET A 250 2.84 3.85 1.04
CA MET A 250 2.67 2.40 0.94
C MET A 250 1.30 1.99 1.50
N ASN A 251 0.57 1.17 0.76
CA ASN A 251 -0.64 0.54 1.25
C ASN A 251 -0.28 -0.48 2.33
N VAL A 252 -0.98 -0.48 3.47
CA VAL A 252 -0.70 -1.43 4.56
C VAL A 252 -1.98 -2.16 4.93
N ALA A 253 -1.85 -3.48 5.09
CA ALA A 253 -2.88 -4.36 5.62
C ALA A 253 -2.32 -5.16 6.80
N VAL A 254 -3.09 -5.28 7.86
CA VAL A 254 -2.77 -6.18 8.98
C VAL A 254 -3.81 -7.29 9.08
N THR A 255 -3.35 -8.51 9.34
CA THR A 255 -4.20 -9.70 9.39
C THR A 255 -4.82 -9.86 10.79
N THR A 256 -6.05 -10.37 10.81
CA THR A 256 -6.83 -10.66 12.02
C THR A 256 -7.76 -11.83 11.74
N ILE A 257 -8.22 -12.55 12.76
CA ILE A 257 -9.28 -13.57 12.61
C ILE A 257 -10.53 -13.10 13.34
N GLU A 258 -11.69 -13.25 12.70
CA GLU A 258 -12.98 -12.99 13.34
C GLU A 258 -13.43 -14.19 14.18
N SER A 259 -13.67 -13.95 15.47
CA SER A 259 -14.01 -15.00 16.46
C SER A 259 -15.26 -15.81 16.10
N LYS A 260 -16.30 -15.17 15.54
CA LYS A 260 -17.57 -15.84 15.20
C LYS A 260 -17.47 -16.75 13.98
N THR A 261 -16.86 -16.26 12.91
CA THR A 261 -16.83 -16.92 11.60
C THR A 261 -15.57 -17.74 11.39
N ARG A 262 -14.53 -17.51 12.20
CA ARG A 262 -13.15 -17.95 11.99
C ARG A 262 -12.57 -17.50 10.64
N ALA A 263 -13.20 -16.52 9.99
CA ALA A 263 -12.72 -15.97 8.73
C ALA A 263 -11.55 -15.01 9.00
N SER A 264 -10.53 -15.07 8.15
CA SER A 264 -9.48 -14.06 8.15
C SER A 264 -10.05 -12.72 7.64
N ARG A 265 -9.69 -11.63 8.32
CA ARG A 265 -10.10 -10.26 8.06
C ARG A 265 -8.86 -9.37 8.02
N LEU A 266 -8.85 -8.41 7.11
CA LEU A 266 -7.78 -7.42 6.99
C LEU A 266 -8.23 -6.06 7.51
N LEU A 267 -7.42 -5.44 8.36
CA LEU A 267 -7.54 -4.03 8.70
C LEU A 267 -6.56 -3.25 7.81
N THR A 268 -7.08 -2.38 6.95
CA THR A 268 -6.34 -1.76 5.85
C THR A 268 -6.28 -0.24 5.94
N THR A 269 -5.16 0.33 5.50
CA THR A 269 -5.00 1.80 5.38
C THR A 269 -5.67 2.38 4.16
N TYR A 270 -5.96 1.54 3.16
CA TYR A 270 -6.71 1.86 1.96
C TYR A 270 -8.18 1.51 2.09
N THR A 271 -9.02 2.16 1.28
CA THR A 271 -10.47 2.03 1.33
C THR A 271 -10.97 0.66 0.86
N GLY A 272 -11.80 0.06 1.72
CA GLY A 272 -12.81 -0.93 1.34
C GLY A 272 -13.88 -0.32 0.40
N PRO A 273 -14.84 -1.08 -0.19
CA PRO A 273 -16.12 -0.45 -0.50
C PRO A 273 -16.60 0.29 0.75
N VAL A 274 -16.94 1.56 0.57
CA VAL A 274 -17.21 2.48 1.67
C VAL A 274 -18.51 2.04 2.35
N ASN A 275 -18.41 1.47 3.55
CA ASN A 275 -19.58 1.32 4.39
C ASN A 275 -19.76 2.63 5.16
N TYR A 276 -20.97 3.18 5.11
CA TYR A 276 -21.39 4.25 6.01
C TYR A 276 -22.24 3.62 7.11
N ASP A 277 -22.12 4.14 8.32
CA ASP A 277 -23.09 3.79 9.36
C ASP A 277 -24.47 4.38 9.01
N LYS A 278 -25.50 4.00 9.79
CA LYS A 278 -26.88 4.47 9.60
C LYS A 278 -27.02 6.01 9.71
N ASN A 279 -25.97 6.71 10.15
CA ASN A 279 -25.93 8.16 10.34
C ASN A 279 -25.06 8.86 9.28
N GLY A 280 -24.65 8.16 8.22
CA GLY A 280 -23.84 8.74 7.13
C GLY A 280 -22.38 9.01 7.50
N LYS A 281 -21.87 8.51 8.63
CA LYS A 281 -20.43 8.57 8.95
C LYS A 281 -19.71 7.38 8.32
N LEU A 282 -18.47 7.62 7.89
CA LEU A 282 -17.58 6.56 7.40
C LEU A 282 -17.48 5.45 8.46
N ALA A 283 -17.95 4.23 8.16
CA ALA A 283 -18.10 3.15 9.15
C ALA A 283 -16.76 2.59 9.66
N SER A 284 -15.64 2.98 9.06
CA SER A 284 -14.30 2.57 9.51
C SER A 284 -13.64 3.71 10.28
N ASN A 285 -13.92 3.75 11.58
CA ASN A 285 -13.27 4.65 12.53
C ASN A 285 -12.05 4.00 13.23
N THR A 286 -11.52 2.93 12.62
CA THR A 286 -10.44 2.13 13.20
C THR A 286 -9.19 2.97 13.40
N LEU A 287 -8.64 2.94 14.61
CA LEU A 287 -7.40 3.63 14.94
C LEU A 287 -6.21 2.74 14.61
N VAL A 288 -5.06 3.37 14.34
CA VAL A 288 -3.78 2.65 14.13
C VAL A 288 -3.45 1.78 15.34
N ARG A 289 -3.68 2.30 16.55
CA ARG A 289 -3.48 1.54 17.80
C ARG A 289 -4.40 0.32 17.90
N GLU A 290 -5.64 0.42 17.41
CA GLU A 290 -6.60 -0.69 17.45
C GLU A 290 -6.20 -1.77 16.45
N ALA A 291 -5.73 -1.38 15.26
CA ALA A 291 -5.22 -2.32 14.28
C ALA A 291 -3.97 -3.06 14.78
N ALA A 292 -3.00 -2.32 15.36
CA ALA A 292 -1.79 -2.89 15.95
C ALA A 292 -2.09 -3.81 17.14
N GLU A 293 -2.99 -3.39 18.04
CA GLU A 293 -3.41 -4.21 19.19
C GLU A 293 -4.14 -5.47 18.75
N THR A 294 -5.06 -5.38 17.78
CA THR A 294 -5.87 -6.52 17.32
C THR A 294 -5.04 -7.55 16.58
N THR A 295 -4.18 -7.13 15.65
CA THR A 295 -3.35 -8.07 14.88
C THR A 295 -2.37 -8.83 15.78
N SER A 296 -1.94 -8.23 16.90
CA SER A 296 -0.99 -8.83 17.86
C SER A 296 -1.66 -9.47 19.09
N ALA A 297 -2.99 -9.55 19.11
CA ALA A 297 -3.75 -10.15 20.20
C ALA A 297 -3.70 -11.69 20.14
N ALA A 298 -2.50 -12.25 20.34
CA ALA A 298 -2.26 -13.68 20.24
C ALA A 298 -3.07 -14.46 21.29
N PRO A 299 -3.78 -15.54 20.92
CA PRO A 299 -4.54 -16.35 21.86
C PRO A 299 -3.68 -16.81 23.05
N CYS A 300 -4.29 -16.89 24.23
CA CYS A 300 -3.65 -17.13 25.52
C CYS A 300 -2.77 -15.98 26.05
N LEU A 301 -2.15 -15.16 25.17
CA LEU A 301 -1.32 -14.03 25.59
C LEU A 301 -2.14 -12.77 25.86
N PHE A 302 -3.05 -12.42 24.96
CA PHE A 302 -3.84 -11.20 25.00
C PHE A 302 -5.33 -11.47 24.75
N PRO A 303 -6.21 -10.65 25.33
CA PRO A 303 -7.65 -10.73 25.06
C PRO A 303 -7.97 -10.27 23.63
N ASP A 304 -9.05 -10.81 23.09
CA ASP A 304 -9.62 -10.38 21.80
C ASP A 304 -10.10 -8.92 21.83
N LYS A 305 -10.38 -8.37 20.65
CA LYS A 305 -10.69 -6.95 20.46
C LYS A 305 -11.96 -6.76 19.65
N ARG A 306 -12.78 -5.81 20.10
CA ARG A 306 -13.96 -5.38 19.36
C ARG A 306 -13.60 -4.22 18.44
N VAL A 307 -13.57 -4.47 17.14
CA VAL A 307 -13.27 -3.45 16.11
C VAL A 307 -14.34 -3.52 15.03
N GLY A 308 -14.98 -2.38 14.73
CA GLY A 308 -15.99 -2.30 13.65
C GLY A 308 -17.19 -3.23 13.85
N GLY A 309 -17.58 -3.52 15.09
CA GLY A 309 -18.68 -4.43 15.43
C GLY A 309 -18.31 -5.93 15.42
N CYS A 310 -17.14 -6.29 14.90
CA CYS A 310 -16.59 -7.64 14.94
C CYS A 310 -15.74 -7.84 16.20
N ILE A 311 -15.64 -9.10 16.65
CA ILE A 311 -14.67 -9.54 17.66
C ILE A 311 -13.53 -10.21 16.91
N LEU A 312 -12.34 -9.63 17.01
CA LEU A 312 -11.16 -9.97 16.24
C LEU A 312 -9.98 -10.30 17.17
N TYR A 313 -9.12 -11.22 16.75
CA TYR A 313 -7.84 -11.52 17.42
C TYR A 313 -6.72 -11.71 16.38
N ASP A 314 -5.52 -12.09 16.84
CA ASP A 314 -4.33 -12.28 15.99
C ASP A 314 -4.63 -13.10 14.73
N GLY A 315 -4.01 -12.68 13.61
CA GLY A 315 -4.15 -13.33 12.32
C GLY A 315 -3.62 -14.77 12.28
N ILE A 316 -2.67 -15.13 13.14
CA ILE A 316 -2.02 -16.46 13.28
C ILE A 316 -1.26 -16.96 12.04
N GLU A 317 -1.86 -16.84 10.86
CA GLU A 317 -1.34 -17.30 9.58
C GLU A 317 -0.35 -16.31 8.95
N ILE A 318 0.61 -16.82 8.17
CA ILE A 318 1.50 -15.99 7.36
C ILE A 318 0.67 -15.16 6.35
N PRO A 319 1.05 -13.90 6.10
CA PRO A 319 0.21 -12.99 5.31
C PRO A 319 0.14 -13.31 3.81
N LEU A 320 0.89 -14.33 3.33
CA LEU A 320 1.00 -14.66 1.90
C LEU A 320 -0.32 -15.06 1.26
N SER A 321 -1.23 -15.69 2.00
CA SER A 321 -2.56 -16.08 1.50
C SER A 321 -3.39 -14.88 1.03
N HIS A 322 -3.14 -13.69 1.57
CA HIS A 322 -3.86 -12.46 1.25
C HIS A 322 -3.25 -11.66 0.10
N VAL A 323 -1.99 -11.93 -0.28
CA VAL A 323 -1.27 -11.10 -1.24
C VAL A 323 -1.98 -11.04 -2.59
N ARG A 324 -2.42 -12.20 -3.11
CA ARG A 324 -3.06 -12.24 -4.42
C ARG A 324 -4.39 -11.48 -4.46
N SER A 325 -5.22 -11.61 -3.43
CA SER A 325 -6.51 -10.91 -3.38
C SER A 325 -6.31 -9.39 -3.26
N GLU A 326 -5.37 -8.95 -2.43
CA GLU A 326 -5.13 -7.53 -2.22
C GLU A 326 -4.42 -6.86 -3.39
N VAL A 327 -3.49 -7.55 -4.08
CA VAL A 327 -2.87 -7.03 -5.30
C VAL A 327 -3.91 -6.85 -6.39
N ARG A 328 -4.79 -7.84 -6.63
CA ARG A 328 -5.89 -7.73 -7.61
C ARG A 328 -6.84 -6.60 -7.29
N ARG A 329 -7.13 -6.42 -6.00
CA ARG A 329 -8.02 -5.37 -5.50
C ARG A 329 -7.44 -3.97 -5.72
N LEU A 330 -6.16 -3.78 -5.39
CA LEU A 330 -5.51 -2.46 -5.44
C LEU A 330 -4.97 -2.11 -6.82
N PHE A 331 -4.62 -3.11 -7.63
CA PHE A 331 -3.94 -2.95 -8.90
C PHE A 331 -4.58 -3.84 -9.99
N PRO A 332 -5.86 -3.59 -10.35
CA PRO A 332 -6.62 -4.46 -11.25
C PRO A 332 -6.01 -4.58 -12.65
N ALA A 333 -5.32 -3.55 -13.14
CA ALA A 333 -4.67 -3.57 -14.46
C ALA A 333 -3.48 -4.55 -14.56
N LYS A 334 -2.80 -4.85 -13.44
CA LYS A 334 -1.69 -5.81 -13.39
C LYS A 334 -1.83 -6.71 -12.16
N GLU A 335 -2.55 -7.82 -12.34
CA GLU A 335 -2.85 -8.76 -11.24
C GLU A 335 -1.62 -9.46 -10.64
N SER A 336 -0.53 -9.58 -11.40
CA SER A 336 0.69 -10.22 -10.91
C SER A 336 1.66 -9.18 -10.34
N PRO A 337 2.12 -9.33 -9.09
CA PRO A 337 3.16 -8.48 -8.55
C PRO A 337 4.48 -8.69 -9.29
N ASP A 338 5.39 -7.73 -9.16
CA ASP A 338 6.75 -7.80 -9.70
C ASP A 338 7.57 -8.81 -8.90
N TYR A 339 7.57 -8.63 -7.58
CA TYR A 339 8.09 -9.57 -6.60
C TYR A 339 7.31 -9.44 -5.28
N ILE A 340 7.40 -10.51 -4.49
CA ILE A 340 6.89 -10.56 -3.12
C ILE A 340 8.08 -10.87 -2.21
N LEU A 341 8.50 -9.92 -1.38
CA LEU A 341 9.48 -10.19 -0.34
C LEU A 341 8.75 -10.68 0.91
N SER A 342 8.88 -11.97 1.23
CA SER A 342 8.36 -12.57 2.45
C SER A 342 9.47 -12.68 3.49
N VAL A 343 9.33 -11.96 4.61
CA VAL A 343 10.33 -11.94 5.69
C VAL A 343 9.78 -12.63 6.93
N GLY A 344 10.42 -13.74 7.28
CA GLY A 344 10.10 -14.50 8.49
C GLY A 344 10.70 -13.88 9.75
N CYS A 345 10.28 -14.41 10.90
CA CYS A 345 10.84 -14.03 12.20
C CYS A 345 12.08 -14.87 12.61
N GLY A 346 12.59 -15.70 11.70
CA GLY A 346 13.68 -16.64 11.96
C GLY A 346 13.20 -17.92 12.63
N ALA A 347 13.93 -19.00 12.37
CA ALA A 347 13.73 -20.30 12.98
C ALA A 347 14.95 -20.68 13.82
N ALA A 348 14.75 -21.33 14.97
CA ALA A 348 15.84 -21.90 15.74
C ALA A 348 16.22 -23.28 15.18
N THR A 349 17.50 -23.63 15.17
CA THR A 349 17.96 -25.02 14.99
C THR A 349 17.42 -25.84 16.17
N ALA A 350 16.37 -26.63 15.93
CA ALA A 350 15.55 -27.24 16.97
C ALA A 350 16.36 -27.90 18.10
N ALA A 351 16.04 -27.56 19.35
CA ALA A 351 16.32 -28.46 20.49
C ALA A 351 15.13 -29.42 20.64
N PRO A 352 15.36 -30.71 20.98
CA PRO A 352 14.27 -31.63 21.25
C PRO A 352 13.39 -31.13 22.38
N ASN A 353 12.07 -31.30 22.24
CA ASN A 353 11.10 -30.85 23.22
C ASN A 353 11.23 -31.67 24.52
N THR A 354 11.76 -31.05 25.57
CA THR A 354 11.92 -31.65 26.92
C THR A 354 10.78 -31.27 27.88
N ARG A 355 9.68 -30.65 27.41
CA ARG A 355 8.60 -30.17 28.29
C ARG A 355 7.79 -31.33 28.87
N LEU A 356 7.67 -31.33 30.20
CA LEU A 356 6.86 -32.29 30.98
C LEU A 356 5.42 -31.77 31.10
N GLY A 357 4.41 -32.64 30.87
CA GLY A 357 2.98 -32.39 31.11
C GLY A 357 2.08 -32.17 29.86
N CYS A 358 0.77 -32.44 29.97
CA CYS A 358 -0.16 -32.37 28.84
C CYS A 358 -0.47 -30.95 28.35
N LEU A 359 -0.70 -30.00 29.28
CA LEU A 359 -1.01 -28.60 28.95
C LEU A 359 0.17 -27.89 28.28
N SER A 360 1.39 -28.17 28.76
CA SER A 360 2.62 -27.62 28.20
C SER A 360 2.88 -28.15 26.78
N ARG A 361 2.55 -29.43 26.52
CA ARG A 361 2.58 -30.03 25.17
C ARG A 361 1.51 -29.44 24.24
N LEU A 362 0.28 -29.25 24.72
CA LEU A 362 -0.81 -28.67 23.92
C LEU A 362 -0.50 -27.21 23.52
N ALA A 363 -0.07 -26.39 24.48
CA ALA A 363 0.35 -25.02 24.23
C ALA A 363 1.55 -24.96 23.27
N HIS A 364 2.53 -25.85 23.43
CA HIS A 364 3.65 -25.95 22.51
C HIS A 364 3.19 -26.35 21.09
N HIS A 365 2.33 -27.36 20.94
CA HIS A 365 1.79 -27.76 19.64
C HIS A 365 1.06 -26.60 18.94
N GLN A 366 0.22 -25.86 19.67
CA GLN A 366 -0.44 -24.67 19.13
C GLN A 366 0.56 -23.60 18.68
N LEU A 367 1.52 -23.24 19.54
CA LEU A 367 2.55 -22.23 19.23
C LEU A 367 3.46 -22.66 18.06
N THR A 368 3.79 -23.95 17.93
CA THR A 368 4.53 -24.47 16.78
C THR A 368 3.72 -24.38 15.49
N GLY A 369 2.40 -24.58 15.55
CA GLY A 369 1.50 -24.35 14.42
C GLY A 369 1.45 -22.88 13.97
N MET A 370 1.77 -21.94 14.86
CA MET A 370 1.91 -20.51 14.58
C MET A 370 3.30 -20.14 14.02
N SER A 371 4.22 -21.10 13.85
CA SER A 371 5.54 -20.83 13.29
C SER A 371 5.43 -20.51 11.80
N GLY A 372 5.72 -19.25 11.44
CA GLY A 372 5.73 -18.80 10.05
C GLY A 372 6.64 -19.65 9.15
N HIS A 373 7.76 -20.12 9.69
CA HIS A 373 8.67 -21.04 8.99
C HIS A 373 7.98 -22.36 8.59
N GLN A 374 7.24 -22.98 9.50
CA GLN A 374 6.51 -24.22 9.23
C GLN A 374 5.33 -23.99 8.28
N GLN A 375 4.60 -22.89 8.46
CA GLN A 375 3.48 -22.54 7.58
C GLN A 375 3.95 -22.26 6.16
N TYR A 376 5.06 -21.55 5.99
CA TYR A 376 5.65 -21.31 4.67
C TYR A 376 6.10 -22.61 4.01
N ARG A 377 6.74 -23.52 4.76
CA ARG A 377 7.13 -24.83 4.24
C ARG A 377 5.94 -25.64 3.74
N LYS A 378 4.79 -25.60 4.45
CA LYS A 378 3.55 -26.24 4.00
C LYS A 378 2.99 -25.59 2.73
N LEU A 379 3.06 -24.26 2.62
CA LEU A 379 2.64 -23.52 1.44
C LEU A 379 3.49 -23.89 0.21
N CYS A 380 4.80 -24.03 0.36
CA CYS A 380 5.70 -24.40 -0.75
C CYS A 380 5.40 -25.78 -1.34
N VAL A 381 5.00 -26.75 -0.51
CA VAL A 381 4.64 -28.11 -0.96
C VAL A 381 3.38 -28.10 -1.84
N ALA A 382 2.51 -27.10 -1.68
CA ALA A 382 1.23 -27.00 -2.40
C ALA A 382 1.32 -26.36 -3.81
N GLY A 383 2.53 -26.04 -4.30
CA GLY A 383 2.73 -25.47 -5.64
C GLY A 383 3.28 -24.04 -5.60
N GLY A 384 4.45 -23.86 -6.20
CA GLY A 384 5.31 -22.69 -6.05
C GLY A 384 4.80 -21.42 -6.72
N HIS A 385 4.78 -20.34 -5.94
CA HIS A 385 4.65 -18.99 -6.47
C HIS A 385 6.04 -18.49 -6.92
N SER A 386 6.28 -18.46 -8.24
CA SER A 386 7.59 -18.14 -8.85
C SER A 386 8.16 -16.74 -8.55
N LYS A 387 7.38 -15.85 -7.93
CA LYS A 387 7.76 -14.46 -7.61
C LYS A 387 7.96 -14.18 -6.12
N ILE A 388 7.85 -15.20 -5.26
CA ILE A 388 8.07 -15.05 -3.82
C ILE A 388 9.55 -15.26 -3.51
N VAL A 389 10.16 -14.24 -2.92
CA VAL A 389 11.49 -14.33 -2.31
C VAL A 389 11.29 -14.44 -0.80
N ARG A 390 11.61 -15.61 -0.23
CA ARG A 390 11.54 -15.84 1.21
C ARG A 390 12.89 -15.58 1.85
N ILE A 391 12.91 -14.72 2.87
CA ILE A 391 14.06 -14.52 3.74
C ILE A 391 13.62 -14.85 5.17
N ASP A 392 14.00 -16.04 5.63
CA ASP A 392 13.65 -16.54 6.96
C ASP A 392 14.84 -17.32 7.53
N PRO A 393 15.76 -16.62 8.22
CA PRO A 393 17.05 -17.17 8.61
C PRO A 393 16.89 -18.26 9.67
N VAL A 394 17.65 -19.34 9.52
CA VAL A 394 17.80 -20.35 10.57
C VAL A 394 18.94 -19.90 11.48
N LEU A 395 18.65 -19.72 12.76
CA LEU A 395 19.58 -19.22 13.76
C LEU A 395 20.03 -20.38 14.65
N GLU A 396 21.36 -20.54 14.77
CA GLU A 396 21.97 -21.49 15.70
C GLU A 396 21.82 -21.01 17.16
N MET A 397 20.65 -21.25 17.74
CA MET A 397 20.30 -20.88 19.11
C MET A 397 19.10 -21.67 19.61
N GLU A 398 18.89 -21.67 20.92
CA GLU A 398 17.67 -22.22 21.52
C GLU A 398 16.41 -21.48 21.07
N GLU A 399 15.27 -22.18 21.06
CA GLU A 399 14.00 -21.60 20.68
C GLU A 399 13.59 -20.48 21.65
N VAL A 400 13.37 -19.28 21.10
CA VAL A 400 12.94 -18.11 21.84
C VAL A 400 11.42 -18.04 21.90
N ALA A 401 10.87 -17.96 23.12
CA ALA A 401 9.45 -17.75 23.35
C ALA A 401 8.96 -16.41 22.77
N LEU A 402 7.70 -16.36 22.33
CA LEU A 402 7.12 -15.18 21.67
C LEU A 402 7.12 -13.91 22.54
N ASP A 403 7.16 -14.06 23.85
CA ASP A 403 7.10 -13.00 24.86
C ASP A 403 8.42 -12.78 25.63
N ASP A 404 9.53 -13.44 25.23
CA ASP A 404 10.83 -13.25 25.89
C ASP A 404 11.54 -11.97 25.44
N SER A 405 11.10 -10.83 25.97
CA SER A 405 11.69 -9.50 25.69
C SER A 405 13.19 -9.40 26.05
N SER A 406 13.69 -10.27 26.93
CA SER A 406 15.12 -10.30 27.29
C SER A 406 16.00 -10.93 26.21
N ALA A 407 15.43 -11.75 25.33
CA ALA A 407 16.15 -12.43 24.26
C ALA A 407 16.43 -11.53 23.04
N VAL A 408 15.80 -10.35 22.95
CA VAL A 408 15.91 -9.45 21.78
C VAL A 408 17.36 -9.10 21.44
N GLY A 409 18.18 -8.77 22.44
CA GLY A 409 19.61 -8.49 22.23
C GLY A 409 20.41 -9.69 21.71
N ARG A 410 20.06 -10.91 22.18
CA ARG A 410 20.68 -12.15 21.69
C ARG A 410 20.25 -12.46 20.25
N LEU A 411 18.97 -12.24 19.92
CA LEU A 411 18.44 -12.41 18.56
C LEU A 411 19.16 -11.50 17.55
N ILE A 412 19.34 -10.22 17.88
CA ILE A 412 20.10 -9.27 17.04
C ILE A 412 21.54 -9.76 16.86
N SER A 413 22.20 -10.17 17.94
CA SER A 413 23.59 -10.63 17.91
C SER A 413 23.75 -11.90 17.06
N GLN A 414 22.82 -12.86 17.21
CA GLN A 414 22.82 -14.10 16.43
C GLN A 414 22.52 -13.84 14.96
N MET A 415 21.57 -12.96 14.63
CA MET A 415 21.29 -12.58 13.25
C MET A 415 22.51 -11.98 12.56
N LYS A 416 23.23 -11.09 13.25
CA LYS A 416 24.47 -10.50 12.72
C LYS A 416 25.54 -11.56 12.47
N ARG A 417 25.69 -12.54 13.37
CA ARG A 417 26.58 -13.69 13.15
C ARG A 417 26.14 -14.52 11.93
N GLN A 418 24.86 -14.85 11.84
CA GLN A 418 24.31 -15.65 10.75
C GLN A 418 24.57 -15.00 9.39
N LEU A 419 24.41 -13.68 9.27
CA LEU A 419 24.72 -12.94 8.03
C LEU A 419 26.19 -13.03 7.61
N GLY A 420 27.11 -13.28 8.54
CA GLY A 420 28.54 -13.44 8.26
C GLY A 420 28.96 -14.87 7.88
N ILE A 421 28.15 -15.88 8.26
CA ILE A 421 28.48 -17.30 8.11
C ILE A 421 27.67 -17.93 6.96
N ASP A 422 26.40 -17.55 6.84
CA ASP A 422 25.46 -18.11 5.87
C ASP A 422 25.60 -17.43 4.51
N ALA A 423 26.46 -18.02 3.66
CA ALA A 423 26.74 -17.50 2.33
C ALA A 423 25.50 -17.51 1.42
N GLU A 424 24.58 -18.47 1.60
CA GLU A 424 23.36 -18.58 0.81
C GLU A 424 22.36 -17.48 1.18
N LEU A 425 22.10 -17.28 2.47
CA LEU A 425 21.29 -16.18 2.98
C LEU A 425 21.82 -14.83 2.49
N TRP A 426 23.13 -14.61 2.61
CA TRP A 426 23.78 -13.39 2.17
C TRP A 426 23.67 -13.17 0.65
N SER A 427 23.85 -14.24 -0.13
CA SER A 427 23.67 -14.21 -1.59
C SER A 427 22.24 -13.84 -1.96
N THR A 428 21.25 -14.47 -1.33
CA THR A 428 19.82 -14.19 -1.54
C THR A 428 19.50 -12.72 -1.21
N ILE A 429 19.97 -12.20 -0.07
CA ILE A 429 19.75 -10.78 0.29
C ILE A 429 20.39 -9.84 -0.75
N LYS A 430 21.61 -10.13 -1.21
CA LYS A 430 22.30 -9.33 -2.24
C LYS A 430 21.58 -9.34 -3.59
N GLN A 431 21.17 -10.52 -4.07
CA GLN A 431 20.44 -10.67 -5.33
C GLN A 431 19.10 -9.95 -5.28
N THR A 432 18.38 -10.11 -4.17
CA THR A 432 17.10 -9.44 -3.91
C THR A 432 17.28 -7.92 -3.89
N SER A 433 18.29 -7.43 -3.19
CA SER A 433 18.61 -5.99 -3.13
C SER A 433 18.86 -5.41 -4.53
N TRP A 434 19.56 -6.15 -5.40
CA TRP A 434 19.79 -5.73 -6.78
C TRP A 434 18.50 -5.75 -7.62
N ALA A 435 17.70 -6.80 -7.53
CA ALA A 435 16.41 -6.87 -8.22
C ALA A 435 15.46 -5.72 -7.80
N MET A 436 15.45 -5.37 -6.51
CA MET A 436 14.67 -4.25 -5.97
C MET A 436 15.12 -2.90 -6.54
N ILE A 437 16.42 -2.69 -6.77
CA ILE A 437 16.95 -1.50 -7.46
C ILE A 437 16.46 -1.43 -8.90
N SER A 438 16.55 -2.55 -9.64
CA SER A 438 16.08 -2.58 -11.03
C SER A 438 14.58 -2.29 -11.15
N ALA A 439 13.78 -2.77 -10.19
CA ALA A 439 12.34 -2.53 -10.13
C ALA A 439 11.93 -1.08 -9.80
N LEU A 440 12.90 -0.19 -9.50
CA LEU A 440 12.66 1.26 -9.41
C LEU A 440 12.48 1.90 -10.79
N PHE A 441 12.88 1.23 -11.86
CA PHE A 441 12.77 1.73 -13.22
C PHE A 441 11.54 1.14 -13.92
N TYR A 442 10.89 1.94 -14.76
CA TYR A 442 9.77 1.54 -15.59
C TYR A 442 9.95 2.09 -17.01
N PHE A 443 9.29 1.47 -17.99
CA PHE A 443 9.27 1.93 -19.37
C PHE A 443 7.89 2.46 -19.73
N GLN A 444 7.82 3.53 -20.51
CA GLN A 444 6.59 4.10 -21.02
C GLN A 444 6.74 4.47 -22.49
N LEU A 445 5.78 4.06 -23.32
CA LEU A 445 5.71 4.50 -24.71
C LEU A 445 5.33 5.98 -24.76
N GLN A 446 6.10 6.75 -25.54
CA GLN A 446 5.80 8.16 -25.81
C GLN A 446 4.86 8.31 -27.01
N ASN A 447 5.08 7.49 -28.04
CA ASN A 447 4.33 7.50 -29.29
C ASN A 447 3.72 6.12 -29.55
N PRO A 448 2.59 6.03 -30.28
CA PRO A 448 2.08 4.74 -30.76
C PRO A 448 3.14 3.99 -31.57
N PRO A 449 3.42 2.71 -31.25
CA PRO A 449 4.36 1.92 -32.03
C PRO A 449 3.85 1.78 -33.47
N TYR A 450 4.76 1.83 -34.44
CA TYR A 450 4.40 1.74 -35.86
C TYR A 450 5.33 0.80 -36.61
N VAL A 451 4.80 0.18 -37.66
CA VAL A 451 5.52 -0.80 -38.47
C VAL A 451 6.45 -0.08 -39.44
N VAL A 452 7.71 -0.50 -39.50
CA VAL A 452 8.75 0.05 -40.38
C VAL A 452 9.50 -1.04 -41.13
N GLY A 453 9.96 -0.67 -42.34
CA GLY A 453 10.83 -1.50 -43.16
C GLY A 453 10.14 -2.67 -43.87
N ARG A 454 10.87 -3.32 -44.78
CA ARG A 454 10.36 -4.45 -45.58
C ARG A 454 10.06 -5.69 -44.74
N HIS A 455 10.76 -5.87 -43.61
CA HIS A 455 10.59 -6.99 -42.69
C HIS A 455 9.47 -6.80 -41.66
N ARG A 456 8.67 -5.71 -41.77
CA ARG A 456 7.55 -5.39 -40.87
C ARG A 456 7.95 -5.35 -39.38
N GLU A 457 9.11 -4.79 -39.09
CA GLU A 457 9.55 -4.57 -37.70
C GLU A 457 8.69 -3.48 -37.04
N VAL A 458 8.43 -3.60 -35.75
CA VAL A 458 7.71 -2.58 -34.99
C VAL A 458 8.71 -1.65 -34.34
N ARG A 459 8.66 -0.37 -34.71
CA ARG A 459 9.47 0.68 -34.08
C ARG A 459 8.76 1.20 -32.84
N CYS A 460 9.51 1.25 -31.75
CA CYS A 460 9.06 1.72 -30.46
C CYS A 460 9.91 2.91 -30.00
N GLU A 461 9.24 3.97 -29.56
CA GLU A 461 9.84 5.17 -28.99
C GLU A 461 9.23 5.42 -27.63
N GLY A 462 10.08 5.54 -26.61
CA GLY A 462 9.62 5.66 -25.25
C GLY A 462 10.72 6.08 -24.30
N THR A 463 10.33 6.21 -23.04
CA THR A 463 11.19 6.65 -21.96
C THR A 463 11.32 5.54 -20.93
N ILE A 464 12.54 5.28 -20.47
CA ILE A 464 12.78 4.53 -19.25
C ILE A 464 13.10 5.53 -18.15
N ALA A 465 12.35 5.52 -17.05
CA ALA A 465 12.54 6.47 -15.96
C ALA A 465 12.56 5.75 -14.60
N CYS A 466 13.30 6.31 -13.65
CA CYS A 466 13.17 5.95 -12.25
C CYS A 466 11.85 6.52 -11.69
N ARG A 467 11.11 5.74 -10.90
CA ARG A 467 9.88 6.19 -10.21
C ARG A 467 10.10 7.45 -9.35
N TYR A 468 11.33 7.71 -8.92
CA TYR A 468 11.69 8.80 -8.00
C TYR A 468 12.53 9.90 -8.66
N GLU A 469 12.43 10.09 -9.99
CA GLU A 469 13.20 11.09 -10.74
C GLU A 469 13.06 12.54 -10.22
N ASP A 470 12.00 12.84 -9.46
CA ASP A 470 11.73 14.12 -8.82
C ASP A 470 12.39 14.28 -7.43
N ASP A 471 12.88 13.20 -6.81
CA ASP A 471 13.54 13.24 -5.50
C ASP A 471 15.07 13.35 -5.66
N ALA A 472 15.58 14.56 -5.49
CA ALA A 472 17.00 14.86 -5.61
C ALA A 472 17.90 14.05 -4.65
N ALA A 473 17.40 13.66 -3.47
CA ALA A 473 18.19 12.86 -2.53
C ALA A 473 18.34 11.41 -3.02
N ILE A 474 17.26 10.82 -3.53
CA ILE A 474 17.28 9.48 -4.13
C ILE A 474 18.16 9.47 -5.38
N MET A 475 17.99 10.46 -6.26
CA MET A 475 18.81 10.58 -7.47
C MET A 475 20.30 10.76 -7.15
N LYS A 476 20.63 11.53 -6.12
CA LYS A 476 22.01 11.67 -5.66
C LYS A 476 22.60 10.32 -5.22
N ILE A 477 21.86 9.53 -4.45
CA ILE A 477 22.30 8.19 -4.00
C ILE A 477 22.51 7.28 -5.21
N LEU A 478 21.58 7.25 -6.16
CA LEU A 478 21.74 6.46 -7.39
C LEU A 478 22.98 6.87 -8.18
N ALA A 479 23.23 8.18 -8.32
CA ALA A 479 24.40 8.67 -9.05
C ALA A 479 25.74 8.37 -8.34
N THR A 480 25.77 8.38 -7.01
CA THR A 480 27.00 8.14 -6.24
C THR A 480 27.30 6.66 -6.03
N GLU A 481 26.31 5.87 -5.63
CA GLU A 481 26.47 4.46 -5.25
C GLU A 481 26.43 3.52 -6.47
N TYR A 482 25.77 3.93 -7.55
CA TYR A 482 25.60 3.15 -8.77
C TYR A 482 26.19 3.87 -9.98
N ARG A 483 27.42 4.35 -9.86
CA ARG A 483 28.12 5.03 -10.94
C ARG A 483 28.28 4.11 -12.16
N GLY A 484 27.86 4.60 -13.33
CA GLY A 484 27.86 3.79 -14.56
C GLY A 484 26.65 2.86 -14.69
N LEU A 485 25.56 3.13 -13.95
CA LEU A 485 24.28 2.48 -14.18
C LEU A 485 23.81 2.73 -15.63
N ALA A 486 23.49 1.66 -16.34
CA ALA A 486 23.05 1.70 -17.73
C ALA A 486 21.78 0.86 -17.91
N LEU A 487 21.08 1.11 -19.01
CA LEU A 487 19.86 0.39 -19.36
C LEU A 487 20.12 -0.44 -20.62
N LEU A 488 19.76 -1.71 -20.57
CA LEU A 488 19.85 -2.64 -21.69
C LEU A 488 18.47 -2.85 -22.28
N VAL A 489 18.31 -2.52 -23.55
CA VAL A 489 17.08 -2.71 -24.33
C VAL A 489 17.43 -3.47 -25.59
N ASP A 490 16.97 -4.72 -25.70
CA ASP A 490 17.21 -5.62 -26.84
C ASP A 490 18.69 -5.66 -27.28
N GLY A 491 19.60 -5.78 -26.29
CA GLY A 491 21.05 -5.86 -26.51
C GLY A 491 21.77 -4.52 -26.69
N LYS A 492 21.04 -3.40 -26.82
CA LYS A 492 21.62 -2.05 -26.90
C LYS A 492 21.67 -1.38 -25.53
N GLU A 493 22.80 -0.75 -25.24
CA GLU A 493 23.04 -0.04 -23.98
C GLU A 493 22.70 1.45 -24.11
N TYR A 494 21.97 1.97 -23.13
CA TYR A 494 21.55 3.36 -23.01
C TYR A 494 22.05 3.93 -21.69
N GLY A 495 22.68 5.11 -21.75
CA GLY A 495 23.09 5.85 -20.57
C GLY A 495 21.90 6.49 -19.85
N LEU A 496 21.98 6.59 -18.53
CA LEU A 496 21.00 7.29 -17.72
C LEU A 496 21.30 8.80 -17.71
N LEU A 497 20.31 9.64 -18.03
CA LEU A 497 20.41 11.09 -17.87
C LEU A 497 20.45 11.48 -16.39
N PRO A 498 20.92 12.69 -16.03
CA PRO A 498 21.11 13.13 -14.64
C PRO A 498 19.87 13.04 -13.73
N ARG A 499 18.66 12.94 -14.29
CA ARG A 499 17.40 12.77 -13.55
C ARG A 499 16.93 11.31 -13.45
N GLY A 500 17.76 10.33 -13.80
CA GLY A 500 17.35 8.92 -13.74
C GLY A 500 16.46 8.49 -14.91
N ARG A 501 16.57 9.17 -16.05
CA ARG A 501 15.73 8.99 -17.23
C ARG A 501 16.57 8.65 -18.45
N ALA A 502 16.05 7.86 -19.38
CA ALA A 502 16.66 7.66 -20.70
C ALA A 502 15.59 7.59 -21.77
N GLU A 503 15.77 8.35 -22.85
CA GLU A 503 14.97 8.19 -24.07
C GLU A 503 15.53 7.02 -24.87
N VAL A 504 14.66 6.08 -25.24
CA VAL A 504 15.05 4.86 -25.93
C VAL A 504 14.24 4.68 -27.21
N THR A 505 14.94 4.21 -28.25
CA THR A 505 14.32 3.89 -29.53
C THR A 505 14.86 2.56 -30.00
N PHE A 506 13.98 1.59 -30.16
CA PHE A 506 14.35 0.24 -30.54
C PHE A 506 13.31 -0.37 -31.48
N ARG A 507 13.66 -1.50 -32.09
CA ARG A 507 12.79 -2.23 -33.02
C ARG A 507 12.59 -3.64 -32.51
N VAL A 508 11.38 -4.16 -32.67
CA VAL A 508 11.07 -5.56 -32.35
C VAL A 508 10.53 -6.25 -33.58
N SER A 509 10.80 -7.56 -33.71
CA SER A 509 10.40 -8.34 -34.88
C SER A 509 8.89 -8.54 -35.00
N SER A 510 8.13 -8.39 -33.91
CA SER A 510 6.66 -8.48 -33.90
C SER A 510 6.08 -7.79 -32.65
N TRP A 511 4.79 -7.45 -32.68
CA TRP A 511 4.03 -6.91 -31.54
C TRP A 511 3.99 -7.85 -30.32
N SER A 512 3.94 -9.16 -30.58
CA SER A 512 3.82 -10.22 -29.58
C SER A 512 5.15 -10.71 -29.02
N ARG A 513 6.28 -10.34 -29.62
CA ARG A 513 7.61 -10.70 -29.10
C ARG A 513 7.79 -10.09 -27.72
N ARG A 514 8.03 -10.93 -26.72
CA ARG A 514 8.45 -10.47 -25.39
C ARG A 514 9.88 -9.96 -25.47
N ILE A 515 10.09 -8.75 -25.00
CA ILE A 515 11.41 -8.17 -24.79
C ILE A 515 11.67 -8.04 -23.30
N ASP A 516 12.93 -7.94 -22.96
CA ASP A 516 13.36 -7.73 -21.59
C ASP A 516 14.21 -6.46 -21.52
N ILE A 517 13.76 -5.50 -20.72
CA ILE A 517 14.49 -4.27 -20.45
C ILE A 517 15.15 -4.45 -19.08
N ARG A 518 16.47 -4.28 -19.02
CA ARG A 518 17.25 -4.52 -17.79
C ARG A 518 18.04 -3.32 -17.38
N VAL A 519 18.21 -3.14 -16.07
CA VAL A 519 19.25 -2.27 -15.51
C VAL A 519 20.54 -3.06 -15.40
N LYS A 520 21.66 -2.45 -15.78
CA LYS A 520 23.01 -3.00 -15.73
C LYS A 520 23.90 -2.14 -14.86
N HIS A 521 24.68 -2.76 -13.98
CA HIS A 521 25.71 -2.10 -13.18
C HIS A 521 26.76 -3.11 -12.73
N SER A 522 28.05 -2.77 -12.88
CA SER A 522 29.17 -3.58 -12.38
C SER A 522 29.07 -5.08 -12.76
N GLY A 523 28.75 -5.37 -14.02
CA GLY A 523 28.62 -6.74 -14.55
C GLY A 523 27.34 -7.48 -14.16
N LYS A 524 26.47 -6.90 -13.32
CA LYS A 524 25.16 -7.45 -12.97
C LYS A 524 24.07 -6.84 -13.83
N SER A 525 23.01 -7.60 -14.10
CA SER A 525 21.80 -7.08 -14.74
C SER A 525 20.54 -7.70 -14.16
N ALA A 526 19.47 -6.92 -14.03
CA ALA A 526 18.14 -7.43 -13.67
C ALA A 526 17.04 -6.61 -14.35
N SER A 527 15.91 -7.26 -14.65
CA SER A 527 14.78 -6.66 -15.36
C SER A 527 14.17 -5.49 -14.60
N ILE A 528 13.72 -4.47 -15.35
CA ILE A 528 12.93 -3.37 -14.81
C ILE A 528 11.52 -3.85 -14.47
N THR A 529 10.75 -3.04 -13.74
CA THR A 529 9.42 -3.45 -13.30
C THR A 529 8.47 -3.68 -14.48
N GLY A 530 7.73 -4.79 -14.44
CA GLY A 530 6.77 -5.14 -15.48
C GLY A 530 7.36 -5.78 -16.74
N PHE A 531 8.66 -6.08 -16.77
CA PHE A 531 9.33 -6.83 -17.85
C PHE A 531 9.80 -8.21 -17.36
N PRO A 532 9.94 -9.21 -18.24
CA PRO A 532 9.77 -9.17 -19.69
C PRO A 532 8.30 -9.06 -20.14
N ALA A 533 8.04 -8.23 -21.17
CA ALA A 533 6.70 -7.93 -21.69
C ALA A 533 6.71 -7.78 -23.21
N SER A 534 5.56 -7.97 -23.85
CA SER A 534 5.38 -7.64 -25.27
C SER A 534 4.99 -6.17 -25.46
N ILE A 535 5.22 -5.62 -26.66
CA ILE A 535 4.81 -4.26 -26.98
C ILE A 535 3.28 -4.13 -27.00
N GLU A 536 2.59 -5.19 -27.44
CA GLU A 536 1.13 -5.30 -27.38
C GLU A 536 0.60 -5.18 -25.95
N GLU A 537 1.21 -5.87 -24.97
CA GLU A 537 0.84 -5.78 -23.56
C GLU A 537 1.01 -4.34 -23.03
N ILE A 538 2.15 -3.70 -23.33
CA ILE A 538 2.47 -2.34 -22.86
C ILE A 538 1.54 -1.30 -23.49
N TYR A 539 1.34 -1.39 -24.81
CA TYR A 539 0.50 -0.46 -25.56
C TYR A 539 -0.97 -0.56 -25.11
N SER A 540 -1.49 -1.79 -24.95
CA SER A 540 -2.86 -2.02 -24.47
C SER A 540 -3.09 -1.45 -23.07
N LEU A 541 -2.11 -1.60 -22.18
CA LEU A 541 -2.17 -1.01 -20.83
C LEU A 541 -2.22 0.51 -20.85
N GLN A 542 -1.48 1.15 -21.77
CA GLN A 542 -1.47 2.61 -21.90
C GLN A 542 -2.70 3.18 -22.63
N GLN A 543 -3.36 2.40 -23.49
CA GLN A 543 -4.58 2.82 -24.20
C GLN A 543 -5.84 2.69 -23.33
N ASN A 544 -5.92 1.64 -22.50
CA ASN A 544 -7.13 1.31 -21.73
C ASN A 544 -7.28 2.10 -20.42
N GLN A 545 -6.43 3.09 -20.15
CA GLN A 545 -6.59 4.02 -19.04
C GLN A 545 -6.43 5.45 -19.57
N PRO A 546 -7.38 6.37 -19.28
CA PRO A 546 -7.18 7.77 -19.62
C PRO A 546 -5.85 8.20 -19.02
N LEU A 547 -5.02 8.87 -19.83
CA LEU A 547 -3.73 9.42 -19.42
C LEU A 547 -3.91 10.18 -18.11
N GLU A 548 -3.66 9.53 -16.97
CA GLU A 548 -3.39 10.20 -15.71
C GLU A 548 -2.08 10.94 -15.94
N MET A 549 -2.17 12.15 -16.47
CA MET A 549 -1.03 13.01 -16.72
C MET A 549 -0.22 13.09 -15.43
N TYR A 550 1.06 12.81 -15.55
CA TYR A 550 2.07 13.24 -14.59
C TYR A 550 2.00 14.76 -14.45
N VAL A 551 1.19 15.25 -13.53
CA VAL A 551 1.21 16.66 -13.16
C VAL A 551 2.16 16.80 -11.97
N ILE A 552 3.47 16.78 -12.27
CA ILE A 552 4.37 17.63 -11.49
C ILE A 552 4.08 19.04 -12.00
N GLN A 553 3.11 19.71 -11.38
CA GLN A 553 2.94 21.13 -11.61
C GLN A 553 4.16 21.80 -10.98
N GLU A 554 5.07 22.30 -11.82
CA GLU A 554 6.07 23.26 -11.36
C GLU A 554 5.32 24.38 -10.63
N PRO A 555 5.81 24.81 -9.45
CA PRO A 555 5.17 25.91 -8.74
C PRO A 555 5.16 27.12 -9.68
N VAL A 556 3.96 27.60 -10.00
CA VAL A 556 3.79 28.85 -10.74
C VAL A 556 4.48 29.95 -9.92
N MET A 557 5.65 30.38 -10.38
CA MET A 557 6.51 31.39 -9.75
C MET A 557 5.84 32.75 -9.53
N GLY A 558 4.57 32.91 -9.91
CA GLY A 558 3.81 34.16 -9.81
C GLY A 558 2.98 34.37 -8.53
N SER A 559 2.77 33.36 -7.67
CA SER A 559 1.86 33.50 -6.52
C SER A 559 2.52 33.82 -5.17
N LEU A 560 3.86 33.71 -5.07
CA LEU A 560 4.61 34.01 -3.84
C LEU A 560 4.60 35.50 -3.45
N SER A 561 4.18 36.40 -4.33
CA SER A 561 4.13 37.85 -4.05
C SER A 561 2.91 38.28 -3.24
N LYS A 562 1.83 37.48 -3.19
CA LYS A 562 0.60 37.84 -2.45
C LYS A 562 0.52 37.28 -1.02
N ALA A 563 1.29 36.24 -0.70
CA ALA A 563 1.25 35.60 0.62
C ALA A 563 2.15 36.26 1.69
N LYS A 564 2.87 37.34 1.37
CA LYS A 564 3.68 38.11 2.33
C LYS A 564 2.97 39.35 2.89
N ARG A 565 1.66 39.55 2.61
CA ARG A 565 0.93 40.77 2.99
C ARG A 565 -0.43 40.56 3.65
N GLN A 566 -0.73 39.38 4.20
CA GLN A 566 -1.88 39.16 5.08
C GLN A 566 -1.46 38.45 6.35
#